data_AF-A0A2K4FGW4-F1
#
_entry.id   AF-A0A2K4FGW4-F1
#
_cell.length_a   1.000
_cell.length_b   1.000
_cell.length_c   1.000
_cell.angle_alpha   90.00
_cell.angle_beta   90.00
_cell.angle_gamma   90.00
#
_symmetry.space_group_name_H-M   'P 1'
#
loop_
_entity.id
_entity.type
_entity.pdbx_description
1 polymer ?
#
loop_
_entity_poly.entity_id
_entity_poly.type
_entity_poly.pdbx_seq_one_letter_code
_entity_poly.pdbx_strand_id
1 'polypeptide(L)'
;YSQFLAFTFQRLLRENPDLRSLAFSLQADVWLSAVGEITRVELVKSSGNPQVDEQVISALRTAPHLSERPPASLTLPVRLSLQGRRPG
;
A
#
# COMPACT_ATOMS: atom_id res chain seq x y z
N TYR A 1 -10.77 -4.55 8.45
CA TYR A 1 -9.87 -5.01 7.38
C TYR A 1 -9.14 -3.87 6.67
N SER A 2 -9.81 -2.85 6.12
CA SER A 2 -9.13 -1.69 5.48
C SER A 2 -8.08 -1.00 6.36
N GLN A 3 -8.37 -0.85 7.66
CA GLN A 3 -7.41 -0.32 8.64
C GLN A 3 -6.20 -1.24 8.86
N PHE A 4 -6.42 -2.55 8.94
CA PHE A 4 -5.34 -3.55 9.02
C PHE A 4 -4.44 -3.48 7.79
N LEU A 5 -5.06 -3.43 6.60
CA LEU A 5 -4.36 -3.34 5.33
C LEU A 5 -3.52 -2.06 5.24
N ALA A 6 -4.11 -0.91 5.61
CA ALA A 6 -3.41 0.35 5.69
C ALA A 6 -2.22 0.29 6.65
N PHE A 7 -2.40 -0.29 7.84
CA PHE A 7 -1.31 -0.45 8.81
C PHE A 7 -0.18 -1.35 8.29
N THR A 8 -0.51 -2.51 7.73
CA THR A 8 0.45 -3.47 7.17
C THR A 8 1.27 -2.85 6.05
N PHE A 9 0.62 -2.18 5.10
CA PHE A 9 1.34 -1.49 4.03
C PHE A 9 2.14 -0.30 4.53
N GLN A 10 1.57 0.52 5.43
CA GLN A 10 2.29 1.64 6.01
C GLN A 10 3.57 1.19 6.75
N ARG A 11 3.54 0.02 7.40
CA ARG A 11 4.71 -0.60 8.01
C ARG A 11 5.72 -1.06 6.95
N LEU A 12 5.28 -1.75 5.91
CA LEU A 12 6.13 -2.19 4.80
C LEU A 12 6.86 -1.01 4.13
N LEU A 13 6.18 0.10 3.89
CA LEU A 13 6.80 1.31 3.32
C LEU A 13 7.81 1.95 4.28
N ARG A 14 7.58 1.86 5.60
CA ARG A 14 8.50 2.38 6.62
C ARG A 14 9.74 1.50 6.80
N GLU A 15 9.62 0.21 6.55
CA GLU A 15 10.74 -0.74 6.57
C GLU A 15 11.58 -0.65 5.28
N ASN A 16 11.00 -0.15 4.19
CA ASN A 16 11.72 0.08 2.93
C ASN A 16 12.73 1.24 3.07
N PRO A 17 14.04 1.00 2.89
CA PRO A 17 15.08 2.02 3.08
C PRO A 17 14.97 3.20 2.12
N ASP A 18 14.47 2.98 0.91
CA ASP A 18 14.35 4.01 -0.13
C ASP A 18 13.14 4.92 0.15
N LEU A 19 12.04 4.34 0.67
CA LEU A 19 10.80 5.08 0.92
C LEU A 19 10.73 5.71 2.31
N ARG A 20 11.32 5.09 3.34
CA ARG A 20 11.25 5.57 4.73
C ARG A 20 11.88 6.94 4.96
N SER A 21 12.78 7.36 4.08
CA SER A 21 13.47 8.66 4.15
C SER A 21 12.79 9.74 3.29
N LEU A 22 11.68 9.41 2.63
CA LEU A 22 10.98 10.32 1.73
C LEU A 22 9.69 10.81 2.38
N ALA A 23 9.40 12.10 2.15
CA ALA A 23 8.13 12.69 2.50
C ALA A 23 7.23 12.62 1.25
N PHE A 24 6.16 11.84 1.33
CA PHE A 24 5.21 11.66 0.23
C PHE A 24 3.82 11.37 0.77
N SER A 25 2.78 11.63 -0.04
CA SER A 25 1.41 11.23 0.25
C SER A 25 0.70 10.85 -1.03
N LEU A 26 0.23 9.61 -1.12
CA LEU A 26 -0.46 9.09 -2.30
C LEU A 26 -1.68 8.26 -1.91
N GLN A 27 -2.56 8.05 -2.88
CA GLN A 27 -3.70 7.16 -2.72
C GLN A 27 -3.67 6.09 -3.80
N ALA A 28 -3.94 4.85 -3.41
CA ALA A 28 -4.03 3.73 -4.32
C ALA A 28 -5.24 2.87 -3.99
N ASP A 29 -5.85 2.34 -5.04
CA ASP A 29 -6.90 1.34 -4.98
C ASP A 29 -6.25 -0.04 -5.14
N VAL A 30 -6.52 -0.94 -4.20
CA VAL A 30 -5.91 -2.27 -4.14
C VAL A 30 -6.99 -3.34 -4.25
N TRP A 31 -6.78 -4.28 -5.17
CA TRP A 31 -7.58 -5.49 -5.29
C TRP A 31 -6.84 -6.64 -4.65
N LEU A 32 -7.60 -7.45 -3.92
CA LEU A 32 -7.11 -8.62 -3.22
C LEU A 32 -7.85 -9.86 -3.71
N SER A 33 -7.18 -11.00 -3.70
CA SER A 33 -7.81 -12.29 -3.91
C SER A 33 -8.55 -12.76 -2.64
N ALA A 34 -9.37 -13.81 -2.77
CA ALA A 34 -10.06 -14.43 -1.64
C ALA A 34 -9.13 -15.06 -0.58
N VAL A 35 -7.81 -15.13 -0.86
CA VAL A 35 -6.77 -15.60 0.07
C VAL A 35 -5.88 -14.47 0.60
N GLY A 36 -6.14 -13.21 0.24
CA GLY A 36 -5.37 -12.05 0.74
C GLY A 36 -4.12 -11.70 -0.08
N GLU A 37 -4.04 -12.17 -1.33
CA GLU A 37 -2.97 -11.78 -2.27
C GLU A 37 -3.34 -10.52 -3.02
N ILE A 38 -2.35 -9.68 -3.31
CA ILE A 38 -2.55 -8.47 -4.09
C ILE A 38 -2.59 -8.82 -5.57
N THR A 39 -3.75 -8.66 -6.19
CA THR A 39 -3.96 -8.98 -7.60
C THR A 39 -3.79 -7.76 -8.50
N ARG A 40 -4.12 -6.57 -7.98
CA ARG A 40 -3.97 -5.30 -8.70
C ARG A 40 -3.77 -4.15 -7.73
N VAL A 41 -2.97 -3.18 -8.17
CA VAL A 41 -2.77 -1.89 -7.50
C VAL A 41 -2.89 -0.81 -8.57
N GLU A 42 -3.73 0.18 -8.31
CA GLU A 42 -3.94 1.32 -9.19
C GLU A 42 -3.76 2.62 -8.42
N LEU A 43 -3.04 3.57 -9.00
CA LEU A 43 -2.78 4.87 -8.38
C LEU A 43 -4.00 5.77 -8.59
N VAL A 44 -4.62 6.20 -7.49
CA VAL A 44 -5.75 7.15 -7.49
C VAL A 44 -5.23 8.58 -7.40
N LYS A 45 -4.21 8.81 -6.58
CA LYS A 45 -3.60 10.11 -6.38
C LYS A 45 -2.09 9.96 -6.28
N SER A 46 -1.37 10.60 -7.20
CA SER A 46 0.09 10.67 -7.21
C SER A 46 0.64 11.43 -6.00
N SER A 47 1.83 11.05 -5.54
CA SER A 47 2.60 11.79 -4.54
C SER A 47 3.22 13.09 -5.06
N GLY A 48 3.16 13.33 -6.37
CA GLY A 48 3.87 14.41 -7.05
C GLY A 48 5.29 14.02 -7.48
N ASN A 49 5.75 12.80 -7.17
CA ASN A 49 7.00 12.25 -7.68
C ASN A 49 6.75 10.87 -8.32
N PRO A 50 6.82 10.76 -9.66
CA PRO A 50 6.60 9.51 -10.37
C PRO A 50 7.51 8.37 -9.90
N GLN A 51 8.76 8.67 -9.55
CA GLN A 51 9.71 7.66 -9.06
C GLN A 51 9.28 7.10 -7.70
N VAL A 52 8.70 7.92 -6.83
CA VAL A 52 8.14 7.47 -5.54
C VAL A 52 6.86 6.67 -5.76
N ASP A 53 6.01 7.12 -6.67
CA ASP A 53 4.77 6.41 -7.01
C ASP A 53 5.06 4.99 -7.50
N GLU A 54 6.00 4.84 -8.44
CA GLU A 54 6.44 3.53 -8.94
C GLU A 54 7.02 2.65 -7.85
N GLN A 55 7.89 3.19 -7.00
CA GLN A 55 8.47 2.44 -5.88
C GLN A 55 7.41 1.97 -4.90
N VAL A 56 6.44 2.82 -4.56
CA VAL A 56 5.35 2.44 -3.67
C VAL A 56 4.47 1.37 -4.32
N ILE A 57 4.07 1.54 -5.59
CA ILE A 57 3.26 0.54 -6.30
C ILE A 57 4.00 -0.80 -6.40
N SER A 58 5.29 -0.78 -6.68
CA SER A 58 6.15 -1.96 -6.71
C SER A 58 6.18 -2.64 -5.33
N ALA A 59 6.46 -1.88 -4.28
CA ALA A 59 6.52 -2.38 -2.91
C ALA A 59 5.20 -3.00 -2.44
N LEU A 60 4.06 -2.41 -2.82
CA LEU A 60 2.74 -2.97 -2.58
C LEU A 60 2.55 -4.28 -3.35
N ARG A 61 2.91 -4.34 -4.64
CA ARG A 61 2.77 -5.56 -5.45
C ARG A 61 3.66 -6.71 -4.98
N THR A 62 4.83 -6.40 -4.44
CA THR A 62 5.77 -7.38 -3.87
C THR A 62 5.49 -7.69 -2.41
N ALA A 63 4.45 -7.10 -1.82
CA ALA A 63 4.14 -7.33 -0.41
C ALA A 63 3.80 -8.81 -0.19
N PRO A 64 4.26 -9.40 0.93
CA PRO A 64 3.96 -10.78 1.24
C PRO A 64 2.44 -10.99 1.38
N HIS A 65 2.02 -12.24 1.15
CA HIS A 65 0.64 -12.67 1.36
C HIS A 65 0.18 -12.22 2.74
N LEU A 66 -0.97 -11.55 2.79
CA LEU A 66 -1.52 -11.07 4.06
C LEU A 66 -1.88 -12.28 4.91
N SER A 67 -1.31 -12.37 6.11
CA SER A 67 -1.57 -13.48 7.04
C SER A 67 -3.06 -13.57 7.44
N GLU A 68 -3.78 -12.45 7.36
CA GLU A 68 -5.20 -12.38 7.68
C GLU A 68 -6.06 -12.46 6.41
N ARG A 69 -6.86 -13.53 6.33
CA ARG A 69 -7.77 -13.75 5.21
C ARG A 69 -8.84 -12.64 5.14
N PRO A 70 -9.05 -12.01 3.98
CA PRO A 70 -10.08 -10.98 3.84
C PRO A 70 -11.47 -11.55 4.13
N PRO A 71 -12.32 -10.83 4.89
CA PRO A 71 -13.70 -11.26 5.13
C PRO A 71 -14.50 -11.23 3.82
N ALA A 72 -15.50 -12.10 3.69
CA ALA A 72 -16.35 -12.14 2.49
C ALA A 72 -17.13 -10.83 2.24
N SER A 73 -17.32 -10.01 3.28
CA SER A 73 -17.92 -8.68 3.20
C SER A 73 -16.94 -7.59 2.74
N LEU A 74 -15.68 -7.92 2.44
CA LEU A 74 -14.70 -6.95 1.96
C LEU A 74 -15.14 -6.37 0.61
N THR A 75 -15.35 -5.06 0.59
CA THR A 75 -15.62 -4.32 -0.65
C THR A 75 -14.31 -4.02 -1.36
N LEU A 76 -14.22 -4.38 -2.64
CA LEU A 76 -13.10 -4.09 -3.52
C LEU A 76 -13.49 -3.01 -4.56
N PRO A 77 -12.55 -2.13 -4.97
CA PRO A 77 -11.18 -2.03 -4.45
C PRO A 77 -11.12 -1.46 -3.03
N VAL A 78 -10.06 -1.80 -2.29
CA VAL A 78 -9.75 -1.15 -1.03
C VAL A 78 -8.95 0.10 -1.31
N ARG A 79 -9.54 1.26 -1.03
CA ARG A 79 -8.85 2.54 -1.11
C ARG A 79 -7.92 2.72 0.09
N LEU A 80 -6.65 2.98 -0.19
CA LEU A 80 -5.62 3.18 0.81
C LEU A 80 -4.99 4.56 0.64
N SER A 81 -4.78 5.24 1.77
CA SER A 81 -3.96 6.44 1.82
C SER A 81 -2.61 6.08 2.44
N LEU A 82 -1.54 6.30 1.68
CA LEU A 82 -0.18 5.96 2.07
C LEU A 82 0.63 7.24 2.21
N GLN A 83 1.49 7.30 3.23
CA GLN A 83 2.28 8.50 3.49
C GLN A 83 3.67 8.14 4.05
N GLY A 84 4.70 8.73 3.46
CA GLY A 84 6.06 8.70 3.97
C GLY A 84 6.34 9.93 4.82
N ARG A 85 7.13 9.78 5.89
CA ARG A 85 7.64 10.89 6.69
C ARG A 85 9.12 10.66 6.93
N ARG A 86 9.92 11.72 6.76
CA ARG A 86 11.33 11.71 7.18
C ARG A 86 11.39 11.54 8.70
N PRO A 87 12.14 10.56 9.23
CA PRO A 87 12.53 10.59 10.63
C PRO A 87 13.41 11.85 10.82
N GLY A 88 12.96 12.75 11.69
CA GLY A 88 13.71 13.94 12.09
C GLY A 88 14.80 13.61 13.09
#